data_AF-A0A7C3SPM7-F1
#
_entry.id   AF-A0A7C3SPM7-F1
#
_cell.length_a   1.000
_cell.length_b   1.000
_cell.length_c   1.000
_cell.angle_alpha   90.00
_cell.angle_beta   90.00
_cell.angle_gamma   90.00
#
_symmetry.space_group_name_H-M   'P 1'
#
loop_
_entity.id
_entity.type
_entity.pdbx_description
1 polymer ?
#
loop_
_entity_poly.entity_id
_entity_poly.type
_entity_poly.pdbx_seq_one_letter_code
_entity_poly.pdbx_strand_id
1 'polypeptide(L)'
;MGRLRRGLRRSGECGRPGHSAPGAPRVRGSYAGVRCLCCSLPAPSAVDPVLVFRRALEEVLAEGHSEAALGVTVQHAHWVGRLEEVAGEMGVRLHVGELGGFKGLVVGCNYSSLSGGSAVVVVAGGVFHGLGAALWTGKPTWVADPYLREVRRIDVKRFLAVRLEMLSRAMEAKSFAILVSAKPGQRRLRVAELAVEALRRSGRKALPVVLDEVTREILENLTGFEAFVNTACPRLAVDDAEMFPAPVVNAGELKYVLRGSLEDYSPRDIFLFDFRELEA
;
A
#
# COMPACT_ATOMS: atom_id res chain seq x y z
N MET A 1 9.56 31.32 49.24
CA MET A 1 8.12 31.01 48.98
C MET A 1 7.80 31.57 47.61
N GLY A 2 7.30 30.87 46.58
CA GLY A 2 6.94 29.48 46.38
C GLY A 2 6.94 29.21 44.86
N ARG A 3 7.32 27.99 44.46
CA ARG A 3 7.47 27.54 43.06
C ARG A 3 6.10 27.29 42.43
N LEU A 4 5.83 27.82 41.24
CA LEU A 4 4.75 27.34 40.37
C LEU A 4 5.28 26.24 39.44
N ARG A 5 5.05 24.99 39.83
CA ARG A 5 5.23 23.82 38.97
C ARG A 5 4.06 23.76 37.98
N ARG A 6 4.31 23.98 36.68
CA ARG A 6 3.37 23.57 35.62
C ARG A 6 3.55 22.08 35.37
N GLY A 7 2.53 21.29 35.73
CA GLY A 7 2.49 19.86 35.43
C GLY A 7 2.27 19.62 33.94
N LEU A 8 3.18 18.86 33.32
CA LEU A 8 2.95 18.21 32.03
C LEU A 8 1.77 17.25 32.18
N ARG A 9 0.68 17.46 31.43
CA ARG A 9 -0.29 16.39 31.16
C ARG A 9 0.19 15.63 29.93
N ARG A 10 0.50 14.35 30.12
CA ARG A 10 0.76 13.38 29.05
C ARG A 10 -0.53 13.19 28.25
N SER A 11 -0.50 13.52 26.96
CA SER A 11 -1.53 13.11 26.00
C SER A 11 -1.22 11.69 25.56
N GLY A 12 -1.86 10.69 26.17
CA GLY A 12 -1.63 9.30 25.80
C GLY A 12 -2.32 8.31 26.71
N GLU A 13 -3.65 8.36 26.80
CA GLU A 13 -4.43 7.21 27.23
C GLU A 13 -5.66 7.09 26.32
N CYS A 14 -5.64 6.04 25.49
CA CYS A 14 -6.77 5.62 24.68
C CYS A 14 -7.77 4.93 25.63
N GLY A 15 -8.88 5.59 25.93
CA GLY A 15 -9.93 5.03 26.78
C GLY A 15 -10.52 3.75 26.18
N ARG A 16 -10.65 2.71 27.02
CA ARG A 16 -11.31 1.44 26.66
C ARG A 16 -12.76 1.70 26.19
N PRO A 17 -13.25 1.02 25.14
CA PRO A 17 -14.64 1.15 24.73
C PRO A 17 -15.55 0.40 25.73
N GLY A 18 -16.49 1.14 26.34
CA GLY A 18 -17.61 0.56 27.06
C GLY A 18 -18.56 -0.19 26.12
N HIS A 19 -19.12 -1.29 26.62
CA HIS A 19 -20.03 -2.19 25.90
C HIS A 19 -21.32 -1.50 25.42
N SER A 20 -21.64 -1.63 24.13
CA SER A 20 -22.98 -2.01 23.60
C SER A 20 -23.07 -2.03 22.06
N ALA A 21 -23.73 -3.09 21.56
CA ALA A 21 -24.22 -3.45 20.19
C ALA A 21 -23.20 -3.80 19.06
N PRO A 22 -23.39 -4.92 18.33
CA PRO A 22 -22.48 -5.37 17.26
C PRO A 22 -22.86 -4.76 15.90
N GLY A 23 -21.86 -4.33 15.11
CA GLY A 23 -22.03 -4.21 13.64
C GLY A 23 -21.45 -3.00 12.92
N ALA A 24 -20.99 -1.94 13.59
CA ALA A 24 -20.26 -0.86 12.91
C ALA A 24 -19.25 -0.19 13.86
N PRO A 25 -17.94 -0.20 13.56
CA PRO A 25 -16.97 0.53 14.36
C PRO A 25 -17.22 2.04 14.23
N ARG A 26 -17.69 2.68 15.31
CA ARG A 26 -17.75 4.15 15.40
C ARG A 26 -16.34 4.67 15.62
N VAL A 27 -15.71 5.17 14.56
CA VAL A 27 -14.41 5.84 14.68
C VAL A 27 -14.66 7.31 15.01
N ARG A 28 -14.17 7.76 16.17
CA ARG A 28 -14.10 9.19 16.48
C ARG A 28 -12.90 9.79 15.74
N GLY A 29 -13.14 10.46 14.62
CA GLY A 29 -12.12 11.27 13.95
C GLY A 29 -12.13 12.71 14.46
N SER A 30 -10.96 13.33 14.58
CA SER A 30 -10.84 14.79 14.71
C SER A 30 -10.19 15.35 13.46
N TYR A 31 -10.91 16.19 12.71
CA TYR A 31 -10.37 16.96 11.59
C TYR A 31 -10.31 18.42 12.00
N ALA A 32 -9.12 19.04 11.97
CA ALA A 32 -8.95 20.48 12.23
C ALA A 32 -9.63 20.99 13.53
N GLY A 33 -9.72 20.16 14.58
CA GLY A 33 -10.41 20.50 15.83
C GLY A 33 -11.92 20.28 15.85
N VAL A 34 -12.53 19.91 14.71
CA VAL A 34 -13.94 19.54 14.59
C VAL A 34 -14.07 18.04 14.80
N ARG A 35 -14.93 17.65 15.75
CA ARG A 35 -15.32 16.24 15.96
C ARG A 35 -16.49 15.94 15.04
N CYS A 36 -16.22 15.23 13.95
CA CYS A 36 -17.27 14.67 13.10
C CYS A 36 -17.52 13.22 13.51
N LEU A 37 -18.79 12.86 13.68
CA LEU A 37 -19.16 11.46 13.81
C LEU A 37 -19.12 10.83 12.42
N CYS A 38 -18.21 9.88 12.22
CA CYS A 38 -18.12 9.11 10.98
C CYS A 38 -18.68 7.71 11.21
N CYS A 39 -19.55 7.26 10.31
CA CYS A 39 -20.01 5.88 10.23
C CYS A 39 -19.56 5.31 8.89
N SER A 40 -18.70 4.30 8.91
CA SER A 40 -18.20 3.63 7.70
C SER A 40 -19.08 2.42 7.38
N LEU A 41 -19.65 2.39 6.18
CA LEU A 41 -20.40 1.25 5.66
C LEU A 41 -19.53 0.51 4.63
N PRO A 42 -19.07 -0.74 4.91
CA PRO A 42 -18.10 -1.45 4.05
C PRO A 42 -18.57 -1.83 2.64
N ALA A 43 -19.88 -1.72 2.36
CA ALA A 43 -20.49 -2.06 1.08
C ALA A 43 -20.12 -3.48 0.56
N PRO A 44 -20.54 -4.56 1.26
CA PRO A 44 -20.26 -5.92 0.84
C PRO A 44 -20.84 -6.21 -0.55
N SER A 45 -20.08 -6.92 -1.39
CA SER A 45 -20.52 -7.34 -2.72
C SER A 45 -21.37 -8.61 -2.65
N ALA A 46 -22.53 -8.61 -3.32
CA ALA A 46 -23.37 -9.80 -3.47
C ALA A 46 -22.83 -10.82 -4.50
N VAL A 47 -21.78 -10.46 -5.25
CA VAL A 47 -21.19 -11.34 -6.26
C VAL A 47 -20.40 -12.45 -5.57
N ASP A 48 -20.81 -13.69 -5.81
CA ASP A 48 -20.19 -14.90 -5.26
C ASP A 48 -18.83 -15.19 -5.93
N PRO A 49 -17.72 -15.20 -5.17
CA PRO A 49 -16.39 -15.49 -5.69
C PRO A 49 -16.03 -16.98 -5.73
N VAL A 50 -16.84 -17.88 -5.17
CA VAL A 50 -16.47 -19.28 -4.91
C VAL A 50 -16.04 -20.03 -6.17
N LEU A 51 -16.78 -19.88 -7.27
CA LEU A 51 -16.47 -20.60 -8.51
C LEU A 51 -15.13 -20.17 -9.11
N VAL A 52 -14.85 -18.86 -9.16
CA VAL A 52 -13.58 -18.36 -9.69
C VAL A 52 -12.42 -18.64 -8.73
N PHE A 53 -12.68 -18.62 -7.43
CA PHE A 53 -11.70 -18.98 -6.42
C PHE A 53 -11.29 -20.46 -6.51
N ARG A 54 -12.25 -21.37 -6.72
CA ARG A 54 -11.98 -22.80 -6.97
C ARG A 54 -11.05 -22.98 -8.17
N ARG A 55 -11.33 -22.30 -9.28
CA ARG A 55 -10.45 -22.30 -10.47
C ARG A 55 -9.05 -21.77 -10.17
N ALA A 56 -8.93 -20.73 -9.35
CA ALA A 56 -7.62 -20.22 -8.93
C ALA A 56 -6.85 -21.25 -8.09
N LEU A 57 -7.52 -21.96 -7.20
CA LEU A 57 -6.90 -23.05 -6.42
C LEU A 57 -6.49 -24.24 -7.30
N GLU A 58 -7.25 -24.56 -8.35
CA GLU A 58 -6.85 -25.58 -9.34
C GLU A 58 -5.53 -25.20 -10.03
N GLU A 59 -5.36 -23.94 -10.45
CA GLU A 59 -4.10 -23.46 -11.02
C GLU A 59 -2.95 -23.46 -10.01
N VAL A 60 -3.21 -23.05 -8.76
CA VAL A 60 -2.23 -23.08 -7.66
C VAL A 60 -1.72 -24.51 -7.41
N LEU A 61 -2.63 -25.49 -7.36
CA LEU A 61 -2.30 -26.90 -7.22
C LEU A 61 -1.56 -27.44 -8.44
N ALA A 62 -1.95 -27.04 -9.66
CA ALA A 62 -1.28 -27.43 -10.90
C ALA A 62 0.17 -26.93 -10.97
N GLU A 63 0.48 -25.79 -10.35
CA GLU A 63 1.85 -25.30 -10.16
C GLU A 63 2.57 -25.89 -8.93
N GLY A 64 1.97 -26.88 -8.26
CA GLY A 64 2.60 -27.65 -7.19
C GLY A 64 2.53 -26.99 -5.80
N HIS A 65 1.66 -26.00 -5.61
CA HIS A 65 1.48 -25.33 -4.32
C HIS A 65 0.28 -25.89 -3.57
N SER A 66 0.50 -26.44 -2.38
CA SER A 66 -0.57 -26.93 -1.47
C SER A 66 -0.91 -25.97 -0.34
N GLU A 67 -0.20 -24.84 -0.23
CA GLU A 67 -0.44 -23.79 0.76
C GLU A 67 -0.41 -22.40 0.10
N ALA A 68 -1.41 -21.56 0.39
CA ALA A 68 -1.53 -20.22 -0.18
C ALA A 68 -1.96 -19.18 0.86
N ALA A 69 -1.45 -17.96 0.77
CA ALA A 69 -2.00 -16.82 1.50
C ALA A 69 -3.22 -16.25 0.78
N LEU A 70 -4.26 -15.88 1.52
CA LEU A 70 -5.48 -15.29 0.97
C LEU A 70 -5.52 -13.78 1.16
N GLY A 71 -5.71 -13.05 0.06
CA GLY A 71 -6.05 -11.63 0.05
C GLY A 71 -7.46 -11.39 -0.46
N VAL A 72 -8.19 -10.44 0.13
CA VAL A 72 -9.51 -9.98 -0.35
C VAL A 72 -9.62 -8.47 -0.22
N THR A 73 -10.41 -7.82 -1.08
CA THR A 73 -10.82 -6.44 -0.83
C THR A 73 -11.94 -6.39 0.22
N VAL A 74 -12.18 -5.21 0.80
CA VAL A 74 -13.23 -5.03 1.83
C VAL A 74 -14.61 -5.53 1.39
N GLN A 75 -14.92 -5.41 0.10
CA GLN A 75 -16.20 -5.84 -0.47
C GLN A 75 -16.39 -7.36 -0.40
N HIS A 76 -15.30 -8.14 -0.37
CA HIS A 76 -15.34 -9.60 -0.32
C HIS A 76 -14.89 -10.17 1.03
N ALA A 77 -14.59 -9.33 2.03
CA ALA A 77 -14.14 -9.79 3.35
C ALA A 77 -15.13 -10.73 4.05
N HIS A 78 -16.43 -10.57 3.80
CA HIS A 78 -17.47 -11.44 4.34
C HIS A 78 -17.49 -12.86 3.74
N TRP A 79 -16.84 -13.09 2.59
CA TRP A 79 -16.74 -14.41 1.97
C TRP A 79 -15.62 -15.28 2.53
N VAL A 80 -14.69 -14.72 3.32
CA VAL A 80 -13.46 -15.41 3.74
C VAL A 80 -13.74 -16.77 4.39
N GLY A 81 -14.73 -16.88 5.28
CA GLY A 81 -15.07 -18.16 5.91
C GLY A 81 -15.46 -19.24 4.89
N ARG A 82 -16.24 -18.88 3.87
CA ARG A 82 -16.61 -19.81 2.79
C ARG A 82 -15.41 -20.17 1.91
N LEU A 83 -14.49 -19.24 1.69
CA LEU A 83 -13.25 -19.50 0.94
C LEU A 83 -12.32 -20.46 1.69
N GLU A 84 -12.24 -20.35 3.02
CA GLU A 84 -11.51 -21.30 3.89
C GLU A 84 -12.08 -22.72 3.77
N GLU A 85 -13.41 -22.87 3.80
CA GLU A 85 -14.08 -24.17 3.60
C GLU A 85 -13.75 -24.78 2.23
N VAL A 86 -13.91 -24.00 1.15
CA VAL A 86 -13.65 -24.45 -0.23
C VAL A 86 -12.20 -24.87 -0.42
N ALA A 87 -11.25 -24.15 0.16
CA ALA A 87 -9.85 -24.54 0.10
C ALA A 87 -9.58 -25.85 0.88
N GLY A 88 -10.22 -26.02 2.03
CA GLY A 88 -10.17 -27.26 2.81
C GLY A 88 -10.71 -28.46 2.03
N GLU A 89 -11.83 -28.32 1.34
CA GLU A 89 -12.40 -29.35 0.44
C GLU A 89 -11.42 -29.76 -0.67
N MET A 90 -10.60 -28.82 -1.14
CA MET A 90 -9.60 -29.04 -2.20
C MET A 90 -8.23 -29.47 -1.67
N GLY A 91 -8.06 -29.61 -0.36
CA GLY A 91 -6.77 -29.97 0.25
C GLY A 91 -5.72 -28.86 0.22
N VAL A 92 -6.11 -27.59 0.05
CA VAL A 92 -5.21 -26.43 0.10
C VAL A 92 -5.26 -25.79 1.48
N ARG A 93 -4.10 -25.63 2.14
CA ARG A 93 -4.02 -24.88 3.40
C ARG A 93 -3.97 -23.37 3.12
N LEU A 94 -5.03 -22.66 3.49
CA LEU A 94 -5.02 -21.20 3.45
C LEU A 94 -4.38 -20.58 4.69
N HIS A 95 -3.58 -19.54 4.44
CA HIS A 95 -3.06 -18.64 5.46
C HIS A 95 -3.80 -17.31 5.35
N VAL A 96 -4.53 -16.94 6.40
CA VAL A 96 -5.41 -15.76 6.40
C VAL A 96 -5.00 -14.83 7.53
N GLY A 97 -4.31 -13.74 7.20
CA GLY A 97 -4.01 -12.68 8.17
C GLY A 97 -5.19 -11.73 8.37
N GLU A 98 -4.97 -10.67 9.14
CA GLU A 98 -6.00 -9.68 9.45
C GLU A 98 -5.44 -8.27 9.25
N LEU A 99 -6.29 -7.37 8.74
CA LEU A 99 -5.99 -5.94 8.67
C LEU A 99 -7.25 -5.16 9.05
N GLY A 100 -7.12 -4.23 10.00
CA GLY A 100 -8.20 -3.32 10.39
C GLY A 100 -9.48 -4.03 10.88
N GLY A 101 -9.38 -5.21 11.48
CA GLY A 101 -10.53 -6.00 11.94
C GLY A 101 -11.17 -6.89 10.87
N PHE A 102 -10.59 -6.97 9.67
CA PHE A 102 -11.09 -7.81 8.58
C PHE A 102 -10.07 -8.88 8.22
N LYS A 103 -10.51 -10.14 8.22
CA LYS A 103 -9.71 -11.28 7.76
C LYS A 103 -9.40 -11.16 6.27
N GLY A 104 -8.19 -11.51 5.89
CA GLY A 104 -7.68 -11.51 4.51
C GLY A 104 -7.60 -10.11 3.87
N LEU A 105 -7.98 -9.03 4.57
CA LEU A 105 -8.10 -7.72 3.94
C LEU A 105 -6.73 -7.24 3.44
N VAL A 106 -6.67 -6.94 2.15
CA VAL A 106 -5.58 -6.18 1.53
C VAL A 106 -6.12 -4.86 1.02
N VAL A 107 -5.28 -3.83 1.08
CA VAL A 107 -5.54 -2.53 0.46
C VAL A 107 -4.35 -2.14 -0.37
N GLY A 108 -4.56 -1.24 -1.34
CA GLY A 108 -3.52 -0.90 -2.32
C GLY A 108 -2.19 -0.37 -1.78
N CYS A 109 -2.13 0.00 -0.50
CA CYS A 109 -0.91 0.46 0.17
C CYS A 109 -0.47 -0.43 1.34
N ASN A 110 -1.19 -1.52 1.64
CA ASN A 110 -0.86 -2.39 2.76
C ASN A 110 -1.30 -3.84 2.50
N TYR A 111 -0.29 -4.71 2.41
CA TYR A 111 -0.40 -6.14 2.15
C TYR A 111 0.09 -6.99 3.34
N SER A 112 0.23 -6.40 4.53
CA SER A 112 0.76 -7.07 5.74
C SER A 112 -0.08 -8.25 6.23
N SER A 113 -1.35 -8.34 5.83
CA SER A 113 -2.21 -9.51 6.09
C SER A 113 -1.78 -10.75 5.30
N LEU A 114 -1.00 -10.58 4.23
CA LEU A 114 -0.46 -11.69 3.44
C LEU A 114 0.79 -12.25 4.12
N SER A 115 0.58 -13.29 4.92
CA SER A 115 1.64 -14.04 5.60
C SER A 115 1.46 -15.54 5.37
N GLY A 116 2.55 -16.31 5.41
CA GLY A 116 2.50 -17.76 5.18
C GLY A 116 2.30 -18.18 3.72
N GLY A 117 2.17 -19.49 3.50
CA GLY A 117 1.95 -20.12 2.19
C GLY A 117 3.15 -20.08 1.22
N SER A 118 3.11 -20.92 0.19
CA SER A 118 4.06 -20.87 -0.95
C SER A 118 3.54 -20.06 -2.14
N ALA A 119 2.22 -19.80 -2.17
CA ALA A 119 1.52 -19.03 -3.20
C ALA A 119 0.62 -17.94 -2.55
N VAL A 120 0.03 -17.08 -3.37
CA VAL A 120 -0.97 -16.09 -2.95
C VAL A 120 -2.17 -16.13 -3.89
N VAL A 121 -3.37 -16.10 -3.33
CA VAL A 121 -4.61 -15.90 -4.10
C VAL A 121 -5.29 -14.64 -3.60
N VAL A 122 -5.60 -13.71 -4.51
CA VAL A 122 -6.31 -12.47 -4.22
C VAL A 122 -7.68 -12.49 -4.87
N VAL A 123 -8.74 -12.38 -4.08
CA VAL A 123 -10.12 -12.19 -4.58
C VAL A 123 -10.40 -10.71 -4.68
N ALA A 124 -10.33 -10.19 -5.90
CA ALA A 124 -10.51 -8.77 -6.20
C ALA A 124 -10.91 -8.58 -7.67
N GLY A 125 -11.64 -7.51 -7.95
CA GLY A 125 -11.79 -7.02 -9.32
C GLY A 125 -10.48 -6.40 -9.83
N GLY A 126 -10.08 -6.76 -11.05
CA GLY A 126 -8.87 -6.25 -11.70
C GLY A 126 -7.55 -6.77 -11.10
N VAL A 127 -6.45 -6.46 -11.78
CA VAL A 127 -5.12 -7.04 -11.46
C VAL A 127 -4.36 -6.31 -10.34
N PHE A 128 -4.82 -5.12 -9.96
CA PHE A 128 -4.08 -4.19 -9.11
C PHE A 128 -3.64 -4.80 -7.76
N HIS A 129 -4.58 -5.35 -6.99
CA HIS A 129 -4.25 -5.93 -5.68
C HIS A 129 -3.40 -7.20 -5.83
N GLY A 130 -3.54 -7.94 -6.93
CA GLY A 130 -2.66 -9.07 -7.26
C GLY A 130 -1.24 -8.64 -7.56
N LEU A 131 -1.05 -7.57 -8.34
CA LEU A 131 0.26 -6.99 -8.61
C LEU A 131 0.95 -6.57 -7.30
N GLY A 132 0.27 -5.79 -6.46
CA GLY A 132 0.85 -5.38 -5.20
C GLY A 132 1.11 -6.53 -4.23
N ALA A 133 0.25 -7.55 -4.20
CA ALA A 133 0.47 -8.77 -3.43
C ALA A 133 1.71 -9.55 -3.91
N ALA A 134 1.91 -9.67 -5.23
CA ALA A 134 3.07 -10.32 -5.81
C ALA A 134 4.37 -9.56 -5.48
N LEU A 135 4.36 -8.23 -5.62
CA LEU A 135 5.50 -7.37 -5.28
C LEU A 135 5.81 -7.40 -3.78
N TRP A 136 4.78 -7.41 -2.94
CA TRP A 136 4.94 -7.48 -1.49
C TRP A 136 5.46 -8.84 -1.04
N THR A 137 4.89 -9.94 -1.52
CA THR A 137 5.24 -11.26 -0.99
C THR A 137 6.46 -11.87 -1.68
N GLY A 138 6.71 -11.52 -2.95
CA GLY A 138 7.68 -12.19 -3.81
C GLY A 138 7.24 -13.60 -4.26
N LYS A 139 5.96 -13.95 -4.08
CA LYS A 139 5.43 -15.30 -4.31
C LYS A 139 4.59 -15.36 -5.60
N PRO A 140 4.48 -16.54 -6.24
CA PRO A 140 3.49 -16.78 -7.27
C PRO A 140 2.10 -16.36 -6.79
N THR A 141 1.45 -15.50 -7.58
CA THR A 141 0.21 -14.83 -7.17
C THR A 141 -0.84 -14.94 -8.26
N TRP A 142 -2.06 -15.29 -7.86
CA TRP A 142 -3.23 -15.35 -8.71
C TRP A 142 -4.28 -14.36 -8.25
N VAL A 143 -4.97 -13.75 -9.21
CA VAL A 143 -6.18 -12.97 -8.97
C VAL A 143 -7.37 -13.79 -9.42
N ALA A 144 -8.32 -14.01 -8.52
CA ALA A 144 -9.63 -14.56 -8.81
C ALA A 144 -10.62 -13.39 -8.90
N ASP A 145 -10.96 -12.97 -10.14
CA ASP A 145 -11.88 -11.86 -10.37
C ASP A 145 -13.34 -12.36 -10.40
N PRO A 146 -14.15 -12.06 -9.38
CA PRO A 146 -15.52 -12.56 -9.30
C PRO A 146 -16.47 -11.90 -10.30
N TYR A 147 -16.10 -10.74 -10.84
CA TYR A 147 -16.93 -9.97 -11.78
C TYR A 147 -16.69 -10.45 -13.21
N LEU A 148 -15.43 -10.60 -13.60
CA LEU A 148 -15.05 -11.14 -14.91
C LEU A 148 -15.11 -12.67 -14.96
N ARG A 149 -15.17 -13.34 -13.81
CA ARG A 149 -15.09 -14.81 -13.67
C ARG A 149 -13.81 -15.38 -14.31
N GLU A 150 -12.73 -14.63 -14.16
CA GLU A 150 -11.43 -14.94 -14.73
C GLU A 150 -10.41 -15.12 -13.62
N VAL A 151 -9.52 -16.07 -13.82
CA VAL A 151 -8.32 -16.23 -13.02
C VAL A 151 -7.16 -15.65 -13.82
N ARG A 152 -6.30 -14.88 -13.16
CA ARG A 152 -5.09 -14.34 -13.77
C ARG A 152 -3.90 -14.60 -12.87
N ARG A 153 -2.92 -15.33 -13.40
CA ARG A 153 -1.58 -15.42 -12.81
C ARG A 153 -0.81 -14.12 -13.08
N ILE A 154 -0.28 -13.51 -12.04
CA ILE A 154 0.40 -12.21 -12.13
C ILE A 154 1.83 -12.37 -12.62
N ASP A 155 2.18 -11.63 -13.67
CA ASP A 155 3.57 -11.45 -14.12
C ASP A 155 4.08 -10.06 -13.74
N VAL A 156 5.08 -10.02 -12.86
CA VAL A 156 5.69 -8.77 -12.37
C VAL A 156 6.86 -8.29 -13.24
N LYS A 157 7.36 -9.09 -14.19
CA LYS A 157 8.62 -8.81 -14.90
C LYS A 157 8.58 -7.47 -15.64
N ARG A 158 7.51 -7.24 -16.42
CA ARG A 158 7.35 -6.00 -17.19
C ARG A 158 7.25 -4.79 -16.26
N PHE A 159 6.48 -4.92 -15.17
CA PHE A 159 6.34 -3.86 -14.19
C PHE A 159 7.68 -3.51 -13.53
N LEU A 160 8.43 -4.52 -13.09
CA LEU A 160 9.75 -4.34 -12.47
C LEU A 160 10.75 -3.72 -13.44
N ALA A 161 10.75 -4.13 -14.71
CA ALA A 161 11.62 -3.53 -15.72
C ALA A 161 11.38 -2.02 -15.88
N VAL A 162 10.11 -1.60 -15.98
CA VAL A 162 9.73 -0.18 -16.03
C VAL A 162 10.10 0.53 -14.73
N ARG A 163 9.89 -0.11 -13.58
CA ARG A 163 10.22 0.50 -12.28
C ARG A 163 11.71 0.72 -12.09
N LEU A 164 12.55 -0.23 -12.49
CA LEU A 164 14.00 -0.11 -12.41
C LEU A 164 14.54 0.94 -13.38
N GLU A 165 13.93 1.10 -14.57
CA GLU A 165 14.24 2.19 -15.50
C GLU A 165 13.94 3.56 -14.86
N MET A 166 12.78 3.71 -14.21
CA MET A 166 12.40 4.94 -13.52
C MET A 166 13.38 5.28 -12.38
N LEU A 167 13.77 4.28 -11.59
CA LEU A 167 14.76 4.46 -10.52
C LEU A 167 16.13 4.86 -11.10
N SER A 168 16.56 4.22 -12.18
CA SER A 168 17.84 4.52 -12.84
C SER A 168 17.86 5.96 -13.36
N ARG A 169 16.77 6.42 -13.98
CA ARG A 169 16.65 7.82 -14.42
C ARG A 169 16.61 8.80 -13.26
N ALA A 170 15.94 8.44 -12.16
CA ALA A 170 15.92 9.26 -10.96
C ALA A 170 17.31 9.38 -10.29
N MET A 171 18.20 8.39 -10.44
CA MET A 171 19.58 8.48 -9.91
C MET A 171 20.38 9.63 -10.56
N GLU A 172 20.15 9.88 -11.85
CA GLU A 172 20.82 10.94 -12.61
C GLU A 172 20.23 12.34 -12.37
N ALA A 173 19.06 12.41 -11.73
CA ALA A 173 18.35 13.67 -11.51
C ALA A 173 19.06 14.57 -10.48
N LYS A 174 19.05 15.87 -10.75
CA LYS A 174 19.65 16.93 -9.93
C LYS A 174 18.62 17.77 -9.19
N SER A 175 17.35 17.73 -9.60
CA SER A 175 16.25 18.46 -8.98
C SER A 175 15.02 17.57 -8.77
N PHE A 176 14.44 17.64 -7.58
CA PHE A 176 13.31 16.80 -7.15
C PHE A 176 12.16 17.64 -6.61
N ALA A 177 10.95 17.29 -7.04
CA ALA A 177 9.71 17.69 -6.37
C ALA A 177 9.25 16.58 -5.42
N ILE A 178 9.04 16.90 -4.14
CA ILE A 178 8.63 15.95 -3.11
C ILE A 178 7.13 16.15 -2.88
N LEU A 179 6.31 15.23 -3.39
CA LEU A 179 4.86 15.33 -3.32
C LEU A 179 4.35 14.92 -1.94
N VAL A 180 3.53 15.78 -1.34
CA VAL A 180 2.92 15.59 -0.03
C VAL A 180 1.41 15.74 -0.16
N SER A 181 0.64 14.73 0.24
CA SER A 181 -0.82 14.84 0.25
C SER A 181 -1.34 15.55 1.50
N ALA A 182 -2.35 16.41 1.32
CA ALA A 182 -3.11 17.01 2.41
C ALA A 182 -4.10 16.02 3.05
N LYS A 183 -4.46 14.93 2.34
CA LYS A 183 -5.41 13.90 2.80
C LYS A 183 -4.87 13.18 4.04
N PRO A 184 -5.58 13.16 5.19
CA PRO A 184 -5.06 12.61 6.44
C PRO A 184 -4.57 11.17 6.43
N GLY A 185 -5.15 10.28 5.62
CA GLY A 185 -4.65 8.91 5.46
C GLY A 185 -3.35 8.80 4.65
N GLN A 186 -2.93 9.88 3.98
CA GLN A 186 -1.75 9.94 3.10
C GLN A 186 -0.79 11.06 3.48
N ARG A 187 -1.12 11.88 4.49
CA ARG A 187 -0.34 13.03 4.90
C ARG A 187 0.88 12.61 5.72
N ARG A 188 2.04 12.55 5.06
CA ARG A 188 3.32 12.12 5.65
C ARG A 188 4.36 13.23 5.65
N LEU A 189 4.10 14.30 6.39
CA LEU A 189 4.99 15.49 6.45
C LEU A 189 6.42 15.14 6.88
N ARG A 190 6.57 14.34 7.95
CA ARG A 190 7.89 13.93 8.44
C ARG A 190 8.70 13.13 7.42
N VAL A 191 8.02 12.28 6.65
CA VAL A 191 8.62 11.51 5.55
C VAL A 191 9.12 12.49 4.48
N ALA A 192 8.30 13.46 4.07
CA ALA A 192 8.72 14.47 3.11
C ALA A 192 9.90 15.33 3.59
N GLU A 193 9.92 15.73 4.87
CA GLU A 193 11.04 16.47 5.48
C GLU A 193 12.35 15.68 5.38
N LEU A 194 12.34 14.41 5.79
CA LEU A 194 13.52 13.53 5.71
C LEU A 194 14.00 13.32 4.27
N ALA A 195 13.08 13.18 3.31
CA ALA A 195 13.42 13.08 1.90
C ALA A 195 14.11 14.35 1.38
N VAL A 196 13.62 15.53 1.76
CA VAL A 196 14.22 16.82 1.41
C VAL A 196 15.63 16.94 2.00
N GLU A 197 15.80 16.60 3.28
CA GLU A 197 17.09 16.65 3.96
C GLU A 197 18.10 15.70 3.31
N ALA A 198 17.71 14.45 3.02
CA ALA A 198 18.58 13.45 2.42
C ALA A 198 19.05 13.86 1.00
N LEU A 199 18.13 14.34 0.15
CA LEU A 199 18.47 14.82 -1.19
C LEU A 199 19.39 16.05 -1.16
N ARG A 200 19.15 16.99 -0.24
CA ARG A 200 20.03 18.17 -0.10
C ARG A 200 21.42 17.79 0.41
N ARG A 201 21.52 16.85 1.35
CA ARG A 201 22.80 16.30 1.82
C ARG A 201 23.59 15.66 0.68
N SER A 202 22.93 15.04 -0.29
CA SER A 202 23.57 14.49 -1.50
C SER A 202 23.79 15.52 -2.62
N GLY A 203 23.70 16.82 -2.34
CA GLY A 203 23.94 17.89 -3.31
C GLY A 203 22.84 18.12 -4.35
N ARG A 204 21.65 17.54 -4.16
CA ARG A 204 20.51 17.67 -5.09
C ARG A 204 19.53 18.75 -4.63
N LYS A 205 18.89 19.44 -5.57
CA LYS A 205 17.80 20.38 -5.27
C LYS A 205 16.55 19.60 -4.91
N ALA A 206 15.88 20.00 -3.83
CA ALA A 206 14.69 19.33 -3.31
C ALA A 206 13.68 20.36 -2.78
N LEU A 207 12.45 20.33 -3.30
CA LEU A 207 11.36 21.20 -2.89
C LEU A 207 10.10 20.37 -2.56
N PRO A 208 9.52 20.51 -1.34
CA PRO A 208 8.24 19.89 -1.03
C PRO A 208 7.08 20.63 -1.72
N VAL A 209 6.12 19.87 -2.24
CA VAL A 209 4.91 20.35 -2.89
C VAL A 209 3.71 19.71 -2.21
N VAL A 210 2.89 20.52 -1.55
CA VAL A 210 1.70 20.05 -0.83
C VAL A 210 0.48 20.16 -1.73
N LEU A 211 -0.22 19.05 -1.93
CA LEU A 211 -1.36 18.92 -2.83
C LEU A 211 -2.51 18.19 -2.13
N ASP A 212 -3.76 18.53 -2.44
CA ASP A 212 -4.90 17.70 -2.00
C ASP A 212 -5.08 16.51 -2.96
N GLU A 213 -5.34 16.83 -4.23
CA GLU A 213 -5.34 15.88 -5.35
C GLU A 213 -4.05 16.00 -6.16
N VAL A 214 -3.53 14.85 -6.60
CA VAL A 214 -2.42 14.78 -7.54
C VAL A 214 -3.01 14.45 -8.91
N THR A 215 -2.87 15.34 -9.88
CA THR A 215 -3.36 15.16 -11.25
C THR A 215 -2.26 15.46 -12.26
N ARG A 216 -2.40 14.96 -13.49
CA ARG A 216 -1.44 15.19 -14.59
C ARG A 216 -1.22 16.70 -14.80
N GLU A 217 -2.29 17.48 -14.84
CA GLU A 217 -2.26 18.91 -15.11
C GLU A 217 -1.46 19.66 -14.03
N ILE A 218 -1.61 19.29 -12.76
CA ILE A 218 -0.83 19.88 -11.67
C ILE A 218 0.64 19.51 -11.83
N LEU A 219 0.95 18.24 -12.12
CA LEU A 219 2.33 17.76 -12.27
C LEU A 219 3.05 18.39 -13.45
N GLU A 220 2.36 18.60 -14.59
CA GLU A 220 2.92 19.27 -15.78
C GLU A 220 3.25 20.75 -15.51
N ASN A 221 2.53 21.40 -14.59
CA ASN A 221 2.86 22.76 -14.15
C ASN A 221 4.07 22.83 -13.20
N LEU A 222 4.51 21.69 -12.63
CA LEU A 222 5.73 21.60 -11.81
C LEU A 222 6.98 21.51 -12.70
N THR A 223 7.28 22.61 -13.38
CA THR A 223 8.45 22.72 -14.27
C THR A 223 9.77 22.84 -13.48
N GLY A 224 10.89 22.43 -14.09
CA GLY A 224 12.23 22.56 -13.52
C GLY A 224 12.67 21.42 -12.58
N PHE A 225 11.84 20.39 -12.41
CA PHE A 225 12.18 19.17 -11.67
C PHE A 225 12.50 18.03 -12.64
N GLU A 226 13.62 17.35 -12.40
CA GLU A 226 14.08 16.20 -13.21
C GLU A 226 13.53 14.87 -12.69
N ALA A 227 13.01 14.83 -11.46
CA ALA A 227 12.37 13.65 -10.86
C ALA A 227 11.36 14.04 -9.76
N PHE A 228 10.51 13.08 -9.39
CA PHE A 228 9.51 13.22 -8.34
C PHE A 228 9.72 12.18 -7.22
N VAL A 229 9.55 12.60 -5.97
CA VAL A 229 9.43 11.69 -4.83
C VAL A 229 7.98 11.70 -4.34
N ASN A 230 7.32 10.56 -4.43
CA ASN A 230 5.96 10.38 -3.95
C ASN A 230 5.94 9.94 -2.48
N THR A 231 5.45 10.80 -1.59
CA THR A 231 5.22 10.47 -0.18
C THR A 231 3.73 10.25 0.16
N ALA A 232 2.85 10.33 -0.84
CA ALA A 232 1.40 10.18 -0.74
C ALA A 232 0.96 8.71 -1.00
N CYS A 233 -0.17 8.49 -1.69
CA CYS A 233 -0.60 7.13 -2.05
C CYS A 233 0.48 6.45 -2.92
N PRO A 234 1.03 5.29 -2.54
CA PRO A 234 2.08 4.62 -3.31
C PRO A 234 1.59 4.20 -4.71
N ARG A 235 0.26 4.06 -4.87
CA ARG A 235 -0.39 3.72 -6.15
C ARG A 235 -0.12 4.73 -7.26
N LEU A 236 0.05 6.02 -6.93
CA LEU A 236 0.32 7.04 -7.95
C LEU A 236 1.56 6.70 -8.78
N ALA A 237 2.60 6.16 -8.14
CA ALA A 237 3.84 5.80 -8.82
C ALA A 237 3.85 4.35 -9.37
N VAL A 238 2.79 3.58 -9.14
CA VAL A 238 2.69 2.16 -9.52
C VAL A 238 1.68 1.99 -10.64
N ASP A 239 0.48 2.54 -10.46
CA ASP A 239 -0.65 2.38 -11.38
C ASP A 239 -0.71 3.50 -12.41
N ASP A 240 -0.36 4.72 -12.00
CA ASP A 240 -0.55 5.94 -12.79
C ASP A 240 0.79 6.61 -13.13
N ALA A 241 1.90 5.86 -13.17
CA ALA A 241 3.24 6.42 -13.31
C ALA A 241 3.41 7.29 -14.57
N GLU A 242 2.65 7.00 -15.63
CA GLU A 242 2.60 7.75 -16.88
C GLU A 242 1.98 9.15 -16.77
N MET A 243 1.33 9.48 -15.63
CA MET A 243 0.85 10.83 -15.36
C MET A 243 1.99 11.80 -15.03
N PHE A 244 3.15 11.27 -14.63
CA PHE A 244 4.30 12.09 -14.24
C PHE A 244 5.11 12.51 -15.47
N PRO A 245 5.47 13.79 -15.61
CA PRO A 245 6.28 14.27 -16.73
C PRO A 245 7.76 13.86 -16.62
N ALA A 246 8.19 13.34 -15.48
CA ALA A 246 9.55 12.91 -15.16
C ALA A 246 9.50 11.65 -14.27
N PRO A 247 10.60 10.89 -14.09
CA PRO A 247 10.58 9.68 -13.28
C PRO A 247 10.08 9.94 -11.85
N VAL A 248 9.22 9.05 -11.37
CA VAL A 248 8.66 9.09 -10.01
C VAL A 248 9.13 7.89 -9.19
N VAL A 249 9.55 8.14 -7.97
CA VAL A 249 9.95 7.11 -6.99
C VAL A 249 9.10 7.23 -5.74
N ASN A 250 8.72 6.10 -5.12
CA ASN A 250 8.07 6.15 -3.82
C ASN A 250 9.10 6.38 -2.71
N ALA A 251 8.63 6.87 -1.57
CA ALA A 251 9.47 7.19 -0.42
C ALA A 251 10.45 6.05 -0.03
N GLY A 252 9.97 4.80 0.10
CA GLY A 252 10.82 3.67 0.47
C GLY A 252 11.92 3.33 -0.54
N GLU A 253 11.79 3.75 -1.79
CA GLU A 253 12.78 3.49 -2.85
C GLU A 253 13.81 4.61 -2.99
N LEU A 254 13.59 5.76 -2.35
CA LEU A 254 14.52 6.91 -2.40
C LEU A 254 15.95 6.53 -1.98
N LYS A 255 16.08 5.52 -1.11
CA LYS A 255 17.37 4.97 -0.67
C LYS A 255 18.24 4.42 -1.80
N TYR A 256 17.65 3.89 -2.87
CA TYR A 256 18.39 3.43 -4.05
C TYR A 256 18.89 4.61 -4.87
N VAL A 257 18.04 5.63 -5.03
CA VAL A 257 18.37 6.88 -5.73
C VAL A 257 19.51 7.63 -5.04
N LEU A 258 19.52 7.66 -3.72
CA LEU A 258 20.57 8.30 -2.92
C LEU A 258 21.89 7.52 -2.96
N ARG A 259 21.84 6.19 -2.94
CA ARG A 259 23.02 5.33 -3.09
C ARG A 259 23.60 5.32 -4.51
N GLY A 260 22.77 5.60 -5.52
CA GLY A 260 23.15 5.45 -6.93
C GLY A 260 23.34 3.99 -7.35
N SER A 261 22.68 3.05 -6.65
CA SER A 261 22.77 1.62 -6.90
C SER A 261 21.42 0.94 -6.68
N LEU A 262 21.12 -0.05 -7.52
CA LEU A 262 19.96 -0.95 -7.42
C LEU A 262 20.32 -2.30 -6.80
N GLU A 263 21.53 -2.43 -6.26
CA GLU A 263 21.94 -3.61 -5.50
C GLU A 263 20.96 -3.86 -4.34
N ASP A 264 20.58 -5.12 -4.17
CA ASP A 264 19.59 -5.58 -3.18
C ASP A 264 18.19 -4.94 -3.31
N TYR A 265 17.82 -4.44 -4.49
CA TYR A 265 16.49 -3.86 -4.71
C TYR A 265 15.37 -4.84 -4.30
N SER A 266 14.51 -4.36 -3.39
CA SER A 266 13.31 -5.07 -2.97
C SER A 266 12.04 -4.39 -3.48
N PRO A 267 11.18 -5.10 -4.25
CA PRO A 267 9.87 -4.57 -4.65
C PRO A 267 8.96 -4.20 -3.47
N ARG A 268 9.23 -4.70 -2.25
CA ARG A 268 8.51 -4.31 -1.04
C ARG A 268 8.66 -2.83 -0.72
N ASP A 269 9.81 -2.23 -1.04
CA ASP A 269 10.11 -0.84 -0.72
C ASP A 269 9.17 0.15 -1.41
N ILE A 270 8.50 -0.25 -2.50
CA ILE A 270 7.43 0.50 -3.16
C ILE A 270 6.34 0.93 -2.16
N PHE A 271 6.04 0.09 -1.17
CA PHE A 271 4.94 0.29 -0.21
C PHE A 271 5.42 0.83 1.14
N LEU A 272 6.72 1.00 1.33
CA LEU A 272 7.30 1.47 2.57
C LEU A 272 7.46 3.00 2.57
N PHE A 273 7.35 3.56 3.76
CA PHE A 273 7.54 5.00 4.03
C PHE A 273 8.62 5.22 5.09
N ASP A 274 9.49 4.23 5.25
CA ASP A 274 10.50 4.18 6.27
C ASP A 274 11.83 4.73 5.75
N PHE A 275 12.44 5.58 6.56
CA PHE A 275 13.70 6.25 6.28
C PHE A 275 14.78 5.95 7.31
N ARG A 276 14.63 4.90 8.12
CA ARG A 276 15.68 4.44 9.04
C ARG A 276 17.03 4.21 8.35
N GLU A 277 17.02 3.87 7.07
CA GLU A 277 18.24 3.72 6.23
C GLU A 277 18.79 5.06 5.68
N LEU A 278 18.05 6.17 5.74
CA LEU A 278 18.47 7.50 5.25
C LEU A 278 18.99 8.43 6.35
N GLU A 279 18.82 8.05 7.62
CA GLU A 279 19.34 8.80 8.77
C GLU A 279 20.83 8.53 9.03
N ALA A 280 21.43 7.57 8.32
CA ALA A 280 22.88 7.36 8.27
C ALA A 280 23.58 8.37 7.35
#